data_AF-A0A9E2XU87-F1
#
_entry.id   AF-A0A9E2XU87-F1
#
_cell.length_a   1.000
_cell.length_b   1.000
_cell.length_c   1.000
_cell.angle_alpha   90.00
_cell.angle_beta   90.00
_cell.angle_gamma   90.00
#
_symmetry.space_group_name_H-M   'P 1'
#
loop_
_entity.id
_entity.type
_entity.pdbx_description
1 polymer ?
#
loop_
_entity_poly.entity_id
_entity_poly.type
_entity_poly.pdbx_seq_one_letter_code
_entity_poly.pdbx_strand_id
1 'polypeptide(L)'
;MLDWEEELKPAAYPQGSTAMPAPMMATAMPATPAQAATPAAVSASPAVNAEQRRVKAADKRIINGQTDVNQLVPFKYKWAWEKYLATCANHWMPQEVNMSRDIALWKDPNGLSEDERRIIKRNLGFFVTADSLAANNIVLGTYRHITAPEARQFLLRQAFEEAIHTHAYQYIVESLGLDESEIFNAYNEVKSIRDKDEFLIPFIEAIMDPDFKTGTTANDQTLLKSLIVFACLMEGLFFYVGF
;
A
#
# COMPACT_ATOMS: atom_id res chain seq x y z
N MET A 1 -24.25 -10.83 -1.73
CA MET A 1 -24.09 -10.79 -0.27
C MET A 1 -23.84 -12.23 0.14
N LEU A 2 -22.59 -12.59 0.46
CA LEU A 2 -22.23 -13.97 0.81
C LEU A 2 -22.34 -14.11 2.32
N ASP A 3 -23.31 -14.90 2.75
CA ASP A 3 -23.59 -15.26 4.14
C ASP A 3 -22.74 -16.49 4.50
N TRP A 4 -22.06 -16.48 5.64
CA TRP A 4 -21.04 -17.47 6.01
C TRP A 4 -21.48 -18.42 7.15
N GLU A 5 -22.74 -18.85 7.16
CA GLU A 5 -23.27 -19.80 8.15
C GLU A 5 -23.67 -21.18 7.59
N GLU A 6 -22.89 -21.78 6.68
CA GLU A 6 -23.04 -23.21 6.37
C GLU A 6 -21.73 -23.99 6.57
N GLU A 7 -21.78 -24.98 7.48
CA GLU A 7 -20.74 -25.98 7.71
C GLU A 7 -20.43 -26.78 6.43
N LEU A 8 -19.23 -26.60 5.90
CA LEU A 8 -18.73 -27.40 4.77
C LEU A 8 -18.30 -28.81 5.26
N LYS A 9 -19.05 -29.83 4.86
CA LYS A 9 -18.60 -31.23 4.90
C LYS A 9 -17.42 -31.45 3.93
N PRO A 10 -16.43 -32.29 4.26
CA PRO A 10 -15.30 -32.52 3.37
C PRO A 10 -15.72 -33.29 2.10
N ALA A 11 -15.41 -32.75 0.93
CA ALA A 11 -15.50 -33.46 -0.34
C ALA A 11 -14.31 -34.42 -0.50
N ALA A 12 -14.59 -35.66 -0.92
CA ALA A 12 -13.59 -36.69 -1.19
C ALA A 12 -12.89 -36.42 -2.53
N TYR A 13 -11.55 -36.46 -2.55
CA TYR A 13 -10.75 -36.37 -3.78
C TYR A 13 -10.49 -37.76 -4.38
N PRO A 14 -10.54 -37.93 -5.72
CA PRO A 14 -10.18 -39.18 -6.38
C PRO A 14 -8.67 -39.45 -6.29
N GLN A 15 -8.28 -40.67 -5.94
CA GLN A 15 -6.89 -41.13 -5.97
C GLN A 15 -6.44 -41.37 -7.42
N GLY A 16 -5.45 -40.60 -7.88
CA GLY A 16 -4.72 -40.83 -9.12
C GLY A 16 -3.23 -41.03 -8.83
N SER A 17 -2.70 -42.21 -9.16
CA SER A 17 -1.31 -42.60 -8.95
C SER A 17 -0.38 -42.00 -10.01
N THR A 18 0.68 -41.32 -9.61
CA THR A 18 1.92 -41.22 -10.42
C THR A 18 3.13 -41.27 -9.49
N ALA A 19 4.06 -42.19 -9.79
CA ALA A 19 5.25 -42.46 -9.01
C ALA A 19 6.36 -41.44 -9.34
N MET A 20 7.05 -40.94 -8.30
CA MET A 20 8.26 -40.12 -8.42
C MET A 20 9.51 -41.00 -8.20
N PRO A 21 10.62 -40.79 -8.94
CA PRO A 21 11.82 -41.62 -8.80
C PRO A 21 12.65 -41.25 -7.56
N ALA A 22 13.28 -42.26 -6.97
CA ALA A 22 14.09 -42.19 -5.76
C ALA A 22 15.45 -41.49 -5.97
N PRO A 23 15.99 -40.76 -4.97
CA PRO A 23 17.35 -40.22 -5.05
C PRO A 23 18.40 -41.28 -4.67
N MET A 24 19.54 -41.20 -5.37
CA MET A 24 20.71 -42.07 -5.24
C MET A 24 21.44 -41.93 -3.90
N MET A 25 21.99 -43.06 -3.44
CA MET A 25 22.83 -43.18 -2.25
C MET A 25 24.15 -42.42 -2.39
N ALA A 26 24.48 -41.60 -1.39
CA ALA A 26 25.82 -41.10 -1.14
C ALA A 26 26.41 -41.82 0.08
N THR A 27 27.66 -42.22 -0.06
CA THR A 27 28.45 -43.12 0.79
C THR A 27 28.87 -42.51 2.13
N ALA A 28 28.94 -43.37 3.15
CA ALA A 28 29.33 -43.06 4.52
C ALA A 28 30.85 -42.94 4.71
N MET A 29 31.26 -42.07 5.65
CA MET A 29 32.60 -42.00 6.27
C MET A 29 32.46 -41.67 7.78
N PRO A 30 33.41 -42.06 8.64
CA PRO A 30 33.12 -42.58 9.98
C PRO A 30 33.09 -41.55 11.13
N ALA A 31 32.38 -41.94 12.19
CA ALA A 31 32.08 -41.19 13.40
C ALA A 31 33.29 -40.95 14.32
N THR A 32 33.31 -39.77 14.94
CA THR A 32 34.13 -39.43 16.12
C THR A 32 33.17 -39.16 17.30
N PRO A 33 33.40 -39.69 18.51
CA PRO A 33 32.43 -39.57 19.60
C PRO A 33 32.60 -38.23 20.34
N ALA A 34 31.62 -37.32 20.21
CA ALA A 34 31.53 -36.12 21.03
C ALA A 34 30.52 -36.33 22.17
N GLN A 35 30.92 -35.90 23.36
CA GLN A 35 30.29 -36.10 24.67
C GLN A 35 28.80 -35.76 24.73
N ALA A 36 28.05 -36.56 25.48
CA ALA A 36 26.66 -36.32 25.84
C ALA A 36 26.55 -35.07 26.73
N ALA A 37 25.97 -34.00 26.18
CA ALA A 37 25.46 -32.87 26.95
C ALA A 37 23.99 -33.13 27.28
N THR A 38 23.66 -33.11 28.57
CA THR A 38 22.30 -33.18 29.12
C THR A 38 21.43 -32.07 28.55
N PRO A 39 20.19 -32.34 28.09
CA PRO A 39 19.28 -31.28 27.69
C PRO A 39 18.81 -30.53 28.94
N ALA A 40 19.14 -29.24 29.00
CA ALA A 40 18.61 -28.33 30.00
C ALA A 40 17.07 -28.32 29.91
N ALA A 41 16.41 -28.54 31.04
CA ALA A 41 14.95 -28.48 31.14
C ALA A 41 14.47 -27.08 30.73
N VAL A 42 13.77 -27.01 29.60
CA VAL A 42 13.01 -25.83 29.19
C VAL A 42 11.91 -25.64 30.24
N SER A 43 12.07 -24.64 31.09
CA SER A 43 11.02 -24.24 32.02
C SER A 43 9.83 -23.77 31.21
N ALA A 44 8.74 -24.55 31.24
CA ALA A 44 7.48 -24.19 30.62
C ALA A 44 7.06 -22.82 31.14
N SER A 45 6.91 -21.85 30.24
CA SER A 45 6.32 -20.56 30.57
C SER A 45 4.91 -20.77 31.12
N PRO A 46 4.49 -20.02 32.16
CA PRO A 46 3.18 -20.23 32.76
C PRO A 46 2.09 -19.94 31.72
N ALA A 47 1.11 -20.85 31.64
CA ALA A 47 -0.04 -20.72 30.76
C ALA A 47 -0.83 -19.44 31.09
N VAL A 48 -0.58 -18.37 30.32
CA VAL A 48 -1.33 -17.13 30.36
C VAL A 48 -2.75 -17.40 29.85
N ASN A 49 -3.75 -17.08 30.67
CA ASN A 49 -5.18 -17.27 30.41
C ASN A 49 -5.58 -16.87 28.98
N ALA A 50 -6.10 -17.83 28.21
CA ALA A 50 -6.49 -17.65 26.81
C ALA A 50 -7.59 -16.58 26.60
N GLU A 51 -8.36 -16.25 27.64
CA GLU A 51 -9.41 -15.23 27.60
C GLU A 51 -8.89 -13.80 27.43
N GLN A 52 -7.65 -13.51 27.87
CA GLN A 52 -7.08 -12.16 27.77
C GLN A 52 -6.54 -11.80 26.38
N ARG A 53 -6.61 -12.71 25.39
CA ARG A 53 -6.08 -12.47 24.04
C ARG A 53 -7.13 -12.00 23.04
N ARG A 54 -8.42 -12.29 23.22
CA ARG A 54 -9.44 -11.96 22.19
C ARG A 54 -9.80 -10.47 22.22
N VAL A 55 -9.69 -9.81 21.07
CA VAL A 55 -10.09 -8.40 20.92
C VAL A 55 -11.61 -8.27 20.92
N LYS A 56 -12.15 -7.29 21.66
CA LYS A 56 -13.55 -6.87 21.56
C LYS A 56 -13.68 -5.72 20.57
N ALA A 57 -14.68 -5.76 19.70
CA ALA A 57 -14.90 -4.70 18.71
C ALA A 57 -15.06 -3.32 19.35
N ALA A 58 -15.76 -3.21 20.49
CA ALA A 58 -15.99 -1.95 21.18
C ALA A 58 -14.70 -1.22 21.60
N ASP A 59 -13.62 -1.96 21.85
CA ASP A 59 -12.37 -1.43 22.40
C ASP A 59 -11.44 -0.87 21.31
N LYS A 60 -11.63 -1.25 20.03
CA LYS A 60 -10.84 -0.72 18.91
C LYS A 60 -10.97 0.81 18.78
N ARG A 61 -9.91 1.50 18.38
CA ARG A 61 -9.87 2.94 18.09
C ARG A 61 -9.07 3.20 16.81
N ILE A 62 -9.47 4.21 16.02
CA ILE A 62 -8.74 4.60 14.80
C ILE A 62 -7.33 5.07 15.13
N ILE A 63 -7.15 5.87 16.17
CA ILE A 63 -5.84 6.29 16.70
C ILE A 63 -5.77 5.98 18.20
N ASN A 64 -4.56 5.86 18.74
CA ASN A 64 -4.29 5.69 20.17
C ASN A 64 -4.96 4.45 20.81
N GLY A 65 -5.36 3.46 20.01
CA GLY A 65 -5.96 2.21 20.47
C GLY A 65 -4.94 1.27 21.12
N GLN A 66 -5.38 0.52 22.12
CA GLN A 66 -4.55 -0.42 22.90
C GLN A 66 -4.88 -1.90 22.62
N THR A 67 -5.84 -2.17 21.73
CA THR A 67 -6.19 -3.54 21.32
C THR A 67 -5.10 -4.13 20.43
N ASP A 68 -4.97 -5.46 20.44
CA ASP A 68 -4.03 -6.17 19.56
C ASP A 68 -4.35 -5.90 18.09
N VAL A 69 -3.53 -5.06 17.45
CA VAL A 69 -3.67 -4.63 16.05
C VAL A 69 -3.33 -5.74 15.05
N ASN A 70 -2.84 -6.89 15.50
CA ASN A 70 -2.61 -8.04 14.62
C ASN A 70 -3.89 -8.87 14.43
N GLN A 71 -4.90 -8.69 15.28
CA GLN A 71 -6.19 -9.36 15.18
C GLN A 71 -7.16 -8.55 14.34
N LEU A 72 -7.32 -8.95 13.08
CA LEU A 72 -8.23 -8.30 12.14
C LEU A 72 -9.69 -8.29 12.62
N VAL A 73 -10.16 -9.40 13.19
CA VAL A 73 -11.54 -9.57 13.68
C VAL A 73 -11.62 -9.44 15.21
N PRO A 74 -12.79 -9.06 15.76
CA PRO A 74 -14.02 -8.64 15.07
C PRO A 74 -13.92 -7.22 14.47
N PHE A 75 -14.62 -6.96 13.37
CA PHE A 75 -14.64 -5.63 12.73
C PHE A 75 -15.45 -4.62 13.55
N LYS A 76 -14.86 -3.46 13.83
CA LYS A 76 -15.56 -2.28 14.36
C LYS A 76 -15.90 -1.31 13.22
N TYR A 77 -14.92 -1.03 12.36
CA TYR A 77 -15.03 -0.06 11.28
C TYR A 77 -15.35 -0.75 9.95
N LYS A 78 -16.60 -1.22 9.82
CA LYS A 78 -17.05 -1.98 8.63
C LYS A 78 -16.84 -1.22 7.32
N TRP A 79 -16.97 0.10 7.33
CA TRP A 79 -16.71 0.94 6.16
C TRP A 79 -15.30 0.75 5.61
N ALA A 80 -14.29 0.53 6.45
CA ALA A 80 -12.91 0.37 6.00
C ALA A 80 -12.73 -0.97 5.28
N TRP A 81 -13.38 -2.02 5.79
CA TRP A 81 -13.42 -3.32 5.14
C TRP A 81 -14.17 -3.28 3.81
N GLU A 82 -15.30 -2.58 3.75
CA GLU A 82 -16.07 -2.37 2.52
C GLU A 82 -15.24 -1.64 1.46
N LYS A 83 -14.49 -0.60 1.86
CA LYS A 83 -13.55 0.10 0.96
C LYS A 83 -12.45 -0.82 0.48
N TYR A 84 -11.81 -1.56 1.37
CA TYR A 84 -10.81 -2.56 0.97
C TYR A 84 -11.35 -3.54 -0.09
N LEU A 85 -12.53 -4.11 0.12
CA LEU A 85 -13.13 -5.04 -0.85
C LEU A 85 -13.47 -4.37 -2.19
N ALA A 86 -14.07 -3.18 -2.16
CA ALA A 86 -14.40 -2.42 -3.37
C ALA A 86 -13.15 -2.09 -4.17
N THR A 87 -12.10 -1.67 -3.48
CA THR A 87 -10.81 -1.30 -4.07
C THR A 87 -10.09 -2.54 -4.64
N CYS A 88 -10.12 -3.68 -3.96
CA CYS A 88 -9.63 -4.96 -4.53
C CYS A 88 -10.38 -5.38 -5.79
N ALA A 89 -11.69 -5.15 -5.87
CA ALA A 89 -12.50 -5.46 -7.04
C ALA A 89 -12.18 -4.56 -8.25
N ASN A 90 -11.50 -3.44 -8.04
CA ASN A 90 -11.08 -2.49 -9.08
C ASN A 90 -9.63 -2.73 -9.56
N HIS A 91 -9.09 -3.94 -9.41
CA HIS A 91 -7.74 -4.22 -9.89
C HIS A 91 -7.63 -4.04 -11.41
N TRP A 92 -6.55 -3.38 -11.84
CA TRP A 92 -6.18 -3.14 -13.23
C TRP A 92 -4.65 -3.04 -13.32
N MET A 93 -4.12 -3.17 -14.54
CA MET A 93 -2.70 -2.91 -14.84
C MET A 93 -2.57 -1.94 -16.03
N PRO A 94 -1.61 -1.00 -16.01
CA PRO A 94 -1.50 0.01 -17.07
C PRO A 94 -1.32 -0.57 -18.48
N GLN A 95 -0.57 -1.67 -18.59
CA GLN A 95 -0.32 -2.35 -19.86
C GLN A 95 -1.57 -2.94 -20.53
N GLU A 96 -2.68 -3.06 -19.80
CA GLU A 96 -3.96 -3.53 -20.35
C GLU A 96 -4.60 -2.46 -21.25
N VAL A 97 -4.15 -1.20 -21.16
CA VAL A 97 -4.63 -0.07 -21.97
C VAL A 97 -3.74 0.12 -23.20
N ASN A 98 -4.33 -0.01 -24.40
CA ASN A 98 -3.59 0.15 -25.65
C ASN A 98 -3.28 1.63 -25.95
N MET A 99 -1.99 1.96 -26.08
CA MET A 99 -1.51 3.33 -26.39
C MET A 99 -1.25 3.61 -27.88
N SER A 100 -1.59 2.70 -28.81
CA SER A 100 -1.15 2.84 -30.22
C SER A 100 -1.68 4.10 -30.92
N ARG A 101 -2.90 4.54 -30.58
CA ARG A 101 -3.50 5.76 -31.16
C ARG A 101 -2.84 7.02 -30.59
N ASP A 102 -2.62 7.04 -29.29
CA ASP A 102 -1.96 8.12 -28.55
C ASP A 102 -0.53 8.32 -29.06
N ILE A 103 0.20 7.22 -29.29
CA ILE A 103 1.54 7.23 -29.89
C ILE A 103 1.51 7.84 -31.29
N ALA A 104 0.56 7.42 -32.13
CA ALA A 104 0.43 7.95 -33.49
C ALA A 104 0.12 9.46 -33.48
N LEU A 105 -0.82 9.89 -32.62
CA LEU A 105 -1.19 11.29 -32.45
C LEU A 105 -0.02 12.12 -31.93
N TRP A 106 0.71 11.62 -30.93
CA TRP A 106 1.85 12.32 -30.35
C TRP A 106 3.00 12.50 -31.34
N LYS A 107 3.23 11.53 -32.24
CA LYS A 107 4.27 11.59 -33.27
C LYS A 107 3.90 12.44 -34.48
N ASP A 108 2.62 12.67 -34.75
CA ASP A 108 2.19 13.54 -35.84
C ASP A 108 2.54 15.01 -35.51
N PRO A 109 3.35 15.70 -36.33
CA PRO A 109 3.66 17.12 -36.14
C PRO A 109 2.43 18.03 -36.15
N ASN A 110 1.31 17.59 -36.75
CA ASN A 110 0.04 18.32 -36.78
C ASN A 110 -1.01 17.72 -35.84
N GLY A 111 -0.66 16.69 -35.06
CA GLY A 111 -1.61 15.98 -34.20
C GLY A 111 -2.08 16.79 -33.00
N LEU A 112 -1.16 17.53 -32.38
CA LEU A 112 -1.42 18.39 -31.21
C LEU A 112 -0.65 19.70 -31.35
N SER A 113 -1.30 20.79 -30.97
CA SER A 113 -0.65 22.09 -30.79
C SER A 113 0.34 22.08 -29.62
N GLU A 114 1.22 23.08 -29.57
CA GLU A 114 2.18 23.22 -28.47
C GLU A 114 1.50 23.42 -27.11
N ASP A 115 0.35 24.09 -27.06
CA ASP A 115 -0.38 24.29 -25.80
C ASP A 115 -1.02 22.98 -25.31
N GLU A 116 -1.53 22.14 -26.22
CA GLU A 116 -2.05 20.81 -25.90
C GLU A 116 -0.94 19.86 -25.43
N ARG A 117 0.23 19.89 -26.08
CA ARG A 117 1.41 19.13 -25.62
C ARG A 117 1.87 19.61 -24.25
N ARG A 118 1.87 20.93 -24.03
CA ARG A 118 2.26 21.53 -22.75
C ARG A 118 1.34 21.07 -21.62
N ILE A 119 0.02 21.11 -21.79
CA ILE A 119 -0.90 20.69 -20.71
C ILE A 119 -0.71 19.21 -20.36
N ILE A 120 -0.51 18.32 -21.34
CA ILE A 120 -0.22 16.90 -21.11
C ILE A 120 1.07 16.74 -20.31
N LYS A 121 2.18 17.36 -20.74
CA LYS A 121 3.47 17.25 -20.04
C LYS A 121 3.41 17.82 -18.62
N ARG A 122 2.69 18.93 -18.40
CA ARG A 122 2.56 19.54 -17.06
C ARG A 122 1.68 18.70 -16.14
N ASN A 123 0.63 18.08 -16.68
CA ASN A 123 -0.22 17.18 -15.94
C ASN A 123 0.58 15.92 -15.53
N LEU A 124 1.21 15.24 -16.49
CA LEU A 124 2.08 14.09 -16.22
C LEU A 124 3.17 14.42 -15.20
N GLY A 125 3.87 15.55 -15.38
CA GLY A 125 4.94 15.97 -14.49
C GLY A 125 4.50 16.30 -13.06
N PHE A 126 3.23 16.63 -12.84
CA PHE A 126 2.69 16.78 -11.48
C PHE A 126 2.31 15.41 -10.88
N PHE A 127 1.62 14.57 -11.63
CA PHE A 127 1.09 13.31 -11.10
C PHE A 127 2.18 12.27 -10.79
N VAL A 128 3.26 12.20 -11.59
CA VAL A 128 4.37 11.26 -11.34
C VAL A 128 4.98 11.39 -9.95
N THR A 129 5.19 12.63 -9.48
CA THR A 129 5.77 12.89 -8.16
C THR A 129 4.71 12.88 -7.07
N ALA A 130 3.52 13.39 -7.37
CA ALA A 130 2.43 13.43 -6.41
C ALA A 130 2.02 12.03 -5.93
N ASP A 131 1.84 11.04 -6.80
CA ASP A 131 1.47 9.68 -6.35
C ASP A 131 2.61 8.96 -5.61
N SER A 132 3.87 9.36 -5.85
CA SER A 132 4.99 8.90 -5.01
C SER A 132 4.95 9.53 -3.61
N LEU A 133 4.64 10.83 -3.50
CA LEU A 133 4.42 11.49 -2.22
C LEU A 133 3.23 10.88 -1.46
N ALA A 134 2.19 10.47 -2.20
CA ALA A 134 1.03 9.75 -1.67
C ALA A 134 1.39 8.44 -0.99
N ALA A 135 2.05 7.55 -1.72
CA ALA A 135 2.48 6.26 -1.21
C ALA A 135 3.35 6.44 0.05
N ASN A 136 4.31 7.38 0.01
CA ASN A 136 5.21 7.65 1.13
C ASN A 136 4.47 8.18 2.36
N ASN A 137 3.54 9.12 2.19
CA ASN A 137 2.71 9.64 3.28
C ASN A 137 1.87 8.54 3.93
N ILE A 138 1.31 7.61 3.15
CA ILE A 138 0.55 6.48 3.68
C ILE A 138 1.46 5.55 4.48
N VAL A 139 2.55 5.07 3.88
CA VAL A 139 3.38 4.00 4.44
C VAL A 139 4.25 4.49 5.61
N LEU A 140 4.87 5.66 5.47
CA LEU A 140 5.85 6.17 6.43
C LEU A 140 5.20 7.05 7.52
N GLY A 141 4.09 7.73 7.19
CA GLY A 141 3.40 8.65 8.07
C GLY A 141 2.11 8.07 8.67
N THR A 142 1.10 7.86 7.84
CA THR A 142 -0.26 7.59 8.30
C THR A 142 -0.40 6.21 8.96
N TYR A 143 0.12 5.16 8.31
CA TYR A 143 -0.11 3.77 8.71
C TYR A 143 0.29 3.46 10.17
N ARG A 144 1.41 4.04 10.62
CA ARG A 144 1.93 3.84 11.99
C ARG A 144 0.99 4.39 13.06
N HIS A 145 0.26 5.47 12.79
CA HIS A 145 -0.62 6.13 13.76
C HIS A 145 -2.05 5.59 13.76
N ILE A 146 -2.44 4.88 12.69
CA ILE A 146 -3.72 4.17 12.64
C ILE A 146 -3.62 2.88 13.45
N THR A 147 -4.43 2.74 14.50
CA THR A 147 -4.45 1.60 15.42
C THR A 147 -5.66 0.67 15.22
N ALA A 148 -6.35 0.77 14.09
CA ALA A 148 -7.43 -0.13 13.71
C ALA A 148 -6.99 -1.05 12.55
N PRO A 149 -7.02 -2.39 12.72
CA PRO A 149 -6.48 -3.30 11.72
C PRO A 149 -7.25 -3.31 10.41
N GLU A 150 -8.57 -3.20 10.42
CA GLU A 150 -9.37 -3.11 9.20
C GLU A 150 -9.10 -1.82 8.40
N ALA A 151 -8.74 -0.72 9.06
CA ALA A 151 -8.32 0.51 8.39
C ALA A 151 -6.90 0.39 7.84
N ARG A 152 -5.99 -0.26 8.57
CA ARG A 152 -4.66 -0.62 8.06
C ARG A 152 -4.74 -1.48 6.80
N GLN A 153 -5.62 -2.48 6.78
CA GLN A 153 -5.82 -3.33 5.61
C GLN A 153 -6.22 -2.51 4.37
N PHE A 154 -7.12 -1.53 4.54
CA PHE A 154 -7.48 -0.62 3.46
C PHE A 154 -6.29 0.26 3.02
N LEU A 155 -5.53 0.84 3.96
CA LEU A 155 -4.36 1.66 3.65
C LEU A 155 -3.28 0.90 2.87
N LEU A 156 -3.08 -0.40 3.15
CA LEU A 156 -2.17 -1.23 2.36
C LEU A 156 -2.63 -1.34 0.90
N ARG A 157 -3.94 -1.49 0.69
CA ARG A 157 -4.48 -1.53 -0.66
C ARG A 157 -4.39 -0.17 -1.35
N GLN A 158 -4.67 0.93 -0.65
CA GLN A 158 -4.52 2.28 -1.20
C GLN A 158 -3.06 2.55 -1.61
N ALA A 159 -2.08 2.25 -0.74
CA ALA A 159 -0.66 2.42 -1.07
C ALA A 159 -0.22 1.58 -2.28
N PHE A 160 -0.79 0.38 -2.45
CA PHE A 160 -0.55 -0.42 -3.65
C PHE A 160 -1.15 0.21 -4.91
N GLU A 161 -2.30 0.87 -4.81
CA GLU A 161 -2.88 1.61 -5.94
C GLU A 161 -2.06 2.83 -6.34
N GLU A 162 -1.45 3.54 -5.39
CA GLU A 162 -0.50 4.62 -5.73
C GLU A 162 0.72 4.10 -6.51
N ALA A 163 1.16 2.88 -6.23
CA ALA A 163 2.21 2.23 -7.02
C ALA A 163 1.71 1.88 -8.44
N ILE A 164 0.45 1.46 -8.60
CA ILE A 164 -0.16 1.25 -9.92
C ILE A 164 -0.28 2.59 -10.67
N HIS A 165 -0.68 3.67 -10.01
CA HIS A 165 -0.76 4.99 -10.64
C HIS A 165 0.61 5.46 -11.13
N THR A 166 1.63 5.36 -10.27
CA THR A 166 3.03 5.69 -10.63
C THR A 166 3.50 4.86 -11.82
N HIS A 167 3.17 3.56 -11.84
CA HIS A 167 3.45 2.67 -12.96
C HIS A 167 2.71 3.10 -14.24
N ALA A 168 1.48 3.59 -14.13
CA ALA A 168 0.71 4.07 -15.28
C ALA A 168 1.38 5.27 -15.95
N TYR A 169 1.88 6.23 -15.17
CA TYR A 169 2.58 7.38 -15.75
C TYR A 169 3.91 6.97 -16.39
N GLN A 170 4.67 6.06 -15.77
CA GLN A 170 5.88 5.51 -16.37
C GLN A 170 5.56 4.86 -17.73
N TYR A 171 4.51 4.03 -17.79
CA TYR A 171 4.07 3.39 -19.03
C TYR A 171 3.68 4.41 -20.11
N ILE A 172 2.98 5.50 -19.75
CA ILE A 172 2.63 6.58 -20.68
C ILE A 172 3.87 7.31 -21.18
N VAL A 173 4.77 7.71 -20.28
CA VAL A 173 6.01 8.44 -20.60
C VAL A 173 6.89 7.63 -21.55
N GLU A 174 7.08 6.34 -21.28
CA GLU A 174 7.83 5.42 -22.13
C GLU A 174 7.14 5.24 -23.49
N SER A 175 5.82 4.99 -23.50
CA SER A 175 5.04 4.78 -24.72
C SER A 175 5.13 5.96 -25.68
N LEU A 176 5.00 7.19 -25.16
CA LEU A 176 5.05 8.41 -25.95
C LEU A 176 6.48 8.83 -26.33
N GLY A 177 7.51 8.17 -25.79
CA GLY A 177 8.91 8.51 -26.01
C GLY A 177 9.29 9.88 -25.45
N LEU A 178 8.73 10.23 -24.29
CA LEU A 178 9.07 11.46 -23.57
C LEU A 178 10.40 11.30 -22.83
N ASP A 179 11.07 12.41 -22.53
CA ASP A 179 12.22 12.40 -21.63
C ASP A 179 11.75 12.15 -20.19
N GLU A 180 12.02 10.95 -19.68
CA GLU A 180 11.70 10.55 -18.31
C GLU A 180 12.30 11.51 -17.28
N SER A 181 13.52 11.99 -17.51
CA SER A 181 14.18 12.90 -16.56
C SER A 181 13.48 14.26 -16.53
N GLU A 182 13.02 14.78 -17.67
CA GLU A 182 12.25 16.02 -17.73
C GLU A 182 10.91 15.87 -17.00
N ILE A 183 10.16 14.78 -17.25
CA ILE A 183 8.84 14.60 -16.68
C ILE A 183 8.92 14.33 -15.17
N PHE A 184 9.79 13.42 -14.72
CA PHE A 184 9.91 13.07 -13.30
C PHE A 184 10.60 14.15 -12.47
N ASN A 185 11.40 15.03 -13.09
CA ASN A 185 12.00 16.18 -12.41
C ASN A 185 11.15 17.46 -12.52
N ALA A 186 9.94 17.39 -13.11
CA ALA A 186 9.09 18.56 -13.32
C ALA A 186 8.75 19.30 -12.01
N TYR A 187 8.61 18.60 -10.89
CA TYR A 187 8.43 19.24 -9.59
C TYR A 187 9.61 20.13 -9.17
N ASN A 188 10.83 19.87 -9.65
CA ASN A 188 12.01 20.70 -9.42
C ASN A 188 12.25 21.76 -10.51
N GLU A 189 11.49 21.79 -11.60
CA GLU A 189 11.76 22.68 -12.75
C GLU A 189 10.58 23.60 -13.06
N VAL A 190 9.37 23.14 -12.74
CA VAL A 190 8.12 23.85 -13.00
C VAL A 190 7.64 24.52 -11.71
N LYS A 191 7.71 25.85 -11.67
CA LYS A 191 7.32 26.62 -10.49
C LYS A 191 5.93 26.27 -9.95
N SER A 192 4.91 26.18 -10.82
CA SER A 192 3.53 25.91 -10.37
C SER A 192 3.32 24.48 -9.84
N ILE A 193 4.16 23.52 -10.24
CA ILE A 193 4.15 22.15 -9.70
C ILE A 193 4.87 22.18 -8.35
N ARG A 194 6.08 22.76 -8.32
CA ARG A 194 6.87 22.92 -7.09
C ARG A 194 6.11 23.60 -5.98
N ASP A 195 5.44 24.72 -6.26
CA ASP A 195 4.71 25.47 -5.25
C ASP A 195 3.60 24.62 -4.59
N LYS A 196 2.99 23.70 -5.35
CA LYS A 196 1.99 22.75 -4.81
C LYS A 196 2.66 21.69 -3.94
N ASP A 197 3.79 21.15 -4.37
CA ASP A 197 4.50 20.11 -3.63
C ASP A 197 5.12 20.67 -2.34
N GLU A 198 5.75 21.86 -2.40
CA GLU A 198 6.27 22.59 -1.24
C GLU A 198 5.18 22.95 -0.22
N PHE A 199 3.93 23.16 -0.67
CA PHE A 199 2.80 23.32 0.22
C PHE A 199 2.46 22.02 0.98
N LEU A 200 2.58 20.86 0.32
CA LEU A 200 2.20 19.55 0.88
C LEU A 200 3.27 18.99 1.83
N ILE A 201 4.56 19.14 1.48
CA ILE A 201 5.70 18.52 2.16
C ILE A 201 5.69 18.71 3.69
N PRO A 202 5.49 19.93 4.24
CA PRO A 202 5.53 20.13 5.69
C PRO A 202 4.50 19.31 6.48
N PHE A 203 3.35 19.00 5.87
CA PHE A 203 2.31 18.20 6.50
C PHE A 203 2.67 16.72 6.53
N ILE A 204 3.30 16.24 5.45
CA ILE A 204 3.80 14.87 5.32
C ILE A 204 4.96 14.63 6.29
N GLU A 205 5.96 15.52 6.28
CA GLU A 205 7.14 15.43 7.13
C GLU A 205 6.78 15.40 8.63
N ALA A 206 5.79 16.21 9.03
CA ALA A 206 5.35 16.28 10.43
C ALA A 206 4.90 14.93 11.00
N ILE A 207 4.30 14.06 10.19
CA ILE A 207 3.83 12.74 10.65
C ILE A 207 4.79 11.59 10.31
N MET A 208 5.73 11.82 9.41
CA MET A 208 6.81 10.89 9.04
C MET A 208 7.96 10.87 10.06
N ASP A 209 8.11 11.93 10.86
CA ASP A 209 9.09 11.98 11.96
C ASP A 209 8.98 10.71 12.85
N PRO A 210 10.07 9.90 12.97
CA PRO A 210 10.12 8.74 13.86
C PRO A 210 9.69 9.03 15.30
N ASP A 211 9.97 10.24 15.79
CA ASP A 211 9.71 10.68 17.15
C ASP A 211 8.30 11.26 17.34
N PHE A 212 7.59 11.58 16.26
CA PHE A 212 6.19 12.02 16.35
C PHE A 212 5.28 10.90 16.88
N LYS A 213 4.48 11.23 17.90
CA LYS A 213 3.49 10.35 18.55
C LYS A 213 2.16 11.06 18.73
N THR A 214 1.08 10.39 18.38
CA THR A 214 -0.28 10.76 18.78
C THR A 214 -0.52 10.53 20.27
N GLY A 215 -1.61 11.08 20.83
CA GLY A 215 -2.01 10.90 22.23
C GLY A 215 -2.16 12.19 23.03
N THR A 216 -1.76 13.33 22.45
CA THR A 216 -2.11 14.67 22.93
C THR A 216 -3.03 15.34 21.93
N THR A 217 -3.90 16.26 22.37
CA THR A 217 -4.79 16.98 21.46
C THR A 217 -4.04 17.70 20.35
N ALA A 218 -2.88 18.29 20.65
CA ALA A 218 -2.05 18.97 19.67
C ALA A 218 -1.51 18.01 18.60
N ASN A 219 -0.97 16.86 19.01
CA ASN A 219 -0.40 15.90 18.06
C ASN A 219 -1.49 15.17 17.26
N ASP A 220 -2.62 14.85 17.89
CA ASP A 220 -3.77 14.28 17.19
C ASP A 220 -4.32 15.25 16.13
N GLN A 221 -4.30 16.57 16.41
CA GLN A 221 -4.64 17.61 15.43
C GLN A 221 -3.59 17.72 14.31
N THR A 222 -2.30 17.56 14.60
CA THR A 222 -1.26 17.51 13.56
C THR A 222 -1.49 16.36 12.59
N LEU A 223 -1.77 15.15 13.11
CA LEU A 223 -2.14 14.02 12.28
C LEU A 223 -3.39 14.32 11.44
N LEU A 224 -4.45 14.84 12.07
CA LEU A 224 -5.69 15.17 11.38
C LEU A 224 -5.46 16.19 10.25
N LYS A 225 -4.65 17.24 10.48
CA LYS A 225 -4.30 18.21 9.45
C LYS A 225 -3.58 17.55 8.28
N SER A 226 -2.63 16.66 8.54
CA SER A 226 -1.95 15.91 7.47
C SER A 226 -2.92 15.06 6.67
N LEU A 227 -3.86 14.37 7.33
CA LEU A 227 -4.88 13.57 6.65
C LEU A 227 -5.81 14.43 5.79
N ILE A 228 -6.21 15.61 6.25
CA ILE A 228 -7.05 16.54 5.47
C ILE A 228 -6.29 17.08 4.27
N VAL A 229 -5.05 17.55 4.46
CA VAL A 229 -4.24 18.07 3.35
C VAL A 229 -4.02 17.00 2.29
N PHE A 230 -3.73 15.78 2.72
CA PHE A 230 -3.50 14.68 1.80
C PHE A 230 -4.79 14.22 1.10
N ALA A 231 -5.79 13.75 1.86
CA ALA A 231 -6.99 13.16 1.27
C ALA A 231 -7.94 14.17 0.63
N CYS A 232 -8.06 15.39 1.20
CA CYS A 232 -9.04 16.36 0.71
C CYS A 232 -8.45 17.42 -0.23
N LEU A 233 -7.20 17.84 -0.04
CA LEU A 233 -6.59 18.86 -0.89
C LEU A 233 -5.77 18.24 -2.02
N MET A 234 -4.87 17.29 -1.72
CA MET A 234 -4.07 16.66 -2.76
C MET A 234 -4.92 15.71 -3.61
N GLU A 235 -5.42 14.63 -3.03
CA GLU A 235 -6.26 13.65 -3.75
C GLU A 235 -7.62 14.25 -4.12
N GLY A 236 -8.27 14.95 -3.19
CA GLY A 236 -9.65 15.43 -3.35
C GLY A 236 -9.83 16.73 -4.14
N LEU A 237 -8.75 17.48 -4.44
CA LEU A 237 -8.83 18.74 -5.18
C LEU A 237 -7.77 18.83 -6.29
N PHE A 238 -6.48 18.68 -5.97
CA PHE A 238 -5.43 18.83 -6.97
C PHE A 238 -5.51 17.78 -8.06
N PHE A 239 -5.81 16.53 -7.71
CA PHE A 239 -5.99 15.45 -8.69
C PHE A 239 -7.27 15.65 -9.50
N TYR A 240 -8.39 16.01 -8.86
CA TYR A 240 -9.65 16.27 -9.55
C TYR A 240 -9.60 17.42 -10.55
N VAL A 241 -8.71 18.40 -10.38
CA VAL A 241 -8.48 19.45 -11.39
C VAL A 241 -7.67 18.92 -12.58
N GLY A 242 -6.86 17.88 -12.35
CA GLY A 242 -6.06 17.24 -13.39
C GLY A 242 -6.78 16.17 -14.20
N PHE A 243 -7.80 15.52 -13.61
CA PHE A 243 -8.70 14.56 -14.27
C PHE A 243 -9.69 15.27 -15.21
#